data_AF-A0A416MDD3-F1
#
_entry.id   AF-A0A416MDD3-F1
#
_cell.length_a   1.000
_cell.length_b   1.000
_cell.length_c   1.000
_cell.angle_alpha   90.00
_cell.angle_beta   90.00
_cell.angle_gamma   90.00
#
_symmetry.space_group_name_H-M   'P 1'
#
loop_
_entity.id
_entity.type
_entity.pdbx_description
1 polymer ?
#
loop_
_entity_poly.entity_id
_entity_poly.type
_entity_poly.pdbx_seq_one_letter_code
_entity_poly.pdbx_strand_id
1 'polypeptide(L)'
;MFIFLSGYLTKENENGVYRDIIYRRIKKIIVPYIIWSFIFAIVNRRINTFIPDVFMSKCNGIYYFILVYIQMVLLIPVTFKLLQSRFSKLGWFVTPVSIFLIRYISLWFNIELGFPFQGELFVFWFGFYYLGVSLKNRYINLQLSKKYLTNLCLFSLVIQGVEGFIWYWMGNFDMATTQLKMSSIITTGLFCIRAYIYIEADDLNSNEQPVILKKFLKVLGDNSFGIYLSHMLIIKILNKLVPMANIFPINAIFVIMISTVCVMMAHRILGKHAYVIGV
;
A
#
# COMPACT_ATOMS: atom_id res chain seq x y z
N MET A 1 2.03 3.98 2.21
CA MET A 1 2.89 4.48 1.12
C MET A 1 2.32 4.26 -0.29
N PHE A 2 2.00 3.02 -0.72
CA PHE A 2 1.49 2.76 -2.09
C PHE A 2 0.24 3.59 -2.45
N ILE A 3 -0.77 3.61 -1.55
CA ILE A 3 -1.99 4.39 -1.73
C ILE A 3 -1.72 5.91 -1.76
N PHE A 4 -0.81 6.38 -0.92
CA PHE A 4 -0.36 7.77 -0.93
C PHE A 4 0.29 8.15 -2.27
N LEU A 5 1.23 7.34 -2.76
CA LEU A 5 1.88 7.57 -4.06
C LEU A 5 0.87 7.52 -5.22
N SER A 6 -0.11 6.62 -5.17
CA SER A 6 -1.20 6.58 -6.15
C SER A 6 -1.96 7.92 -6.22
N GLY A 7 -2.25 8.53 -5.07
CA GLY A 7 -2.86 9.85 -4.96
C GLY A 7 -1.92 10.97 -5.42
N TYR A 8 -0.66 10.95 -4.98
CA TYR A 8 0.35 11.94 -5.35
C TYR A 8 0.67 11.95 -6.85
N LEU A 9 0.51 10.82 -7.54
CA LEU A 9 0.67 10.75 -8.99
C LEU A 9 -0.61 11.13 -9.75
N THR A 10 -1.72 11.45 -9.08
CA THR A 10 -2.97 11.90 -9.68
C THR A 10 -2.99 13.41 -9.80
N LYS A 11 -2.98 13.90 -11.05
CA LYS A 11 -3.22 15.31 -11.36
C LYS A 11 -4.71 15.55 -11.60
N GLU A 12 -5.13 16.74 -11.21
CA GLU A 12 -6.43 17.29 -11.58
C GLU A 12 -6.53 17.42 -13.11
N ASN A 13 -7.71 17.13 -13.65
CA ASN A 13 -7.98 17.37 -15.07
C ASN A 13 -8.82 18.64 -15.20
N GLU A 14 -8.32 19.61 -15.97
CA GLU A 14 -8.95 20.91 -16.22
C GLU A 14 -10.38 20.78 -16.72
N ASN A 15 -10.65 19.76 -17.56
CA ASN A 15 -11.99 19.51 -18.12
C ASN A 15 -12.92 18.75 -17.16
N GLY A 16 -12.45 18.36 -15.97
CA GLY A 16 -13.22 17.55 -15.00
C GLY A 16 -13.52 16.11 -15.45
N VAL A 17 -12.99 15.67 -16.60
CA VAL A 17 -13.22 14.34 -17.17
C VAL A 17 -12.10 13.38 -16.76
N TYR A 18 -12.41 12.34 -16.00
CA TYR A 18 -11.40 11.39 -15.47
C TYR A 18 -11.43 9.99 -16.11
N ARG A 19 -12.36 9.74 -17.05
CA ARG A 19 -12.61 8.40 -17.62
C ARG A 19 -11.35 7.73 -18.16
N ASP A 20 -10.54 8.45 -18.93
CA ASP A 20 -9.34 7.88 -19.57
C ASP A 20 -8.23 7.58 -18.55
N ILE A 21 -8.12 8.39 -17.50
CA ILE A 21 -7.17 8.16 -16.40
C ILE A 21 -7.59 6.91 -15.63
N ILE A 22 -8.88 6.80 -15.30
CA ILE A 22 -9.45 5.64 -14.61
C ILE A 22 -9.23 4.37 -15.43
N TYR A 23 -9.61 4.37 -16.70
CA TYR A 23 -9.47 3.22 -17.59
C TYR A 23 -8.02 2.76 -17.69
N ARG A 24 -7.07 3.68 -17.97
CA ARG A 24 -5.65 3.33 -18.10
C ARG A 24 -5.07 2.75 -16.81
N ARG A 25 -5.40 3.33 -15.66
CA ARG A 25 -4.91 2.87 -14.36
C ARG A 25 -5.46 1.50 -13.99
N ILE A 26 -6.77 1.28 -14.13
CA ILE A 26 -7.39 -0.01 -13.85
C ILE A 26 -6.86 -1.09 -14.80
N LYS A 27 -6.78 -0.81 -16.11
CA LYS A 27 -6.26 -1.77 -17.10
C LYS A 27 -4.84 -2.23 -16.76
N LYS A 28 -3.97 -1.31 -16.32
CA LYS A 28 -2.57 -1.62 -15.97
C LYS A 28 -2.46 -2.62 -14.81
N ILE A 29 -3.38 -2.59 -13.85
CA ILE A 29 -3.31 -3.44 -12.66
C ILE A 29 -4.16 -4.70 -12.76
N ILE A 30 -5.28 -4.67 -13.48
CA ILE A 30 -6.26 -5.77 -13.46
C ILE A 30 -5.77 -6.98 -14.24
N VAL A 31 -5.03 -6.78 -15.34
CA VAL A 31 -4.46 -7.87 -16.13
C VAL A 31 -3.48 -8.70 -15.30
N PRO A 32 -2.42 -8.12 -14.72
CA PRO A 32 -1.50 -8.90 -13.89
C PRO A 32 -2.18 -9.45 -12.63
N TYR A 33 -3.14 -8.73 -12.05
CA TYR A 33 -3.93 -9.23 -10.93
C TYR A 33 -4.66 -10.55 -11.24
N ILE A 34 -5.41 -10.60 -12.35
CA ILE A 34 -6.17 -11.80 -12.74
C ILE A 34 -5.23 -12.98 -12.98
N ILE A 35 -4.10 -12.74 -13.65
CA ILE A 35 -3.15 -13.80 -14.00
C ILE A 35 -2.48 -14.38 -12.76
N TRP A 36 -2.00 -13.52 -11.88
CA TRP A 36 -1.42 -13.97 -10.62
C TRP A 36 -2.44 -14.62 -9.70
N SER A 37 -3.67 -14.12 -9.67
CA SER A 37 -4.77 -14.76 -8.94
C SER A 37 -5.05 -16.17 -9.46
N PHE A 38 -4.99 -16.38 -10.77
CA PHE A 38 -5.15 -17.69 -11.39
C PHE A 38 -4.00 -18.64 -11.02
N ILE A 39 -2.75 -18.16 -11.04
CA ILE A 39 -1.59 -18.92 -10.56
C ILE A 39 -1.79 -19.36 -9.11
N PHE A 40 -2.22 -18.45 -8.23
CA PHE A 40 -2.49 -18.77 -6.83
C PHE A 40 -3.67 -19.73 -6.65
N ALA A 41 -4.71 -19.63 -7.49
CA ALA A 41 -5.82 -20.57 -7.48
C ALA A 41 -5.36 -22.01 -7.81
N ILE A 42 -4.45 -22.16 -8.78
CA ILE A 42 -3.83 -23.46 -9.11
C ILE A 42 -2.99 -23.95 -7.93
N VAL A 43 -2.06 -23.13 -7.44
CA VAL A 43 -1.14 -23.50 -6.35
C VAL A 43 -1.90 -23.90 -5.09
N ASN A 44 -3.01 -23.22 -4.78
CA ASN A 44 -3.85 -23.49 -3.60
C ASN A 44 -4.92 -24.56 -3.85
N ARG A 45 -5.03 -25.11 -5.06
CA ARG A 45 -6.08 -26.07 -5.48
C ARG A 45 -7.51 -25.54 -5.27
N ARG A 46 -7.74 -24.26 -5.55
CA ARG A 46 -9.03 -23.55 -5.40
C ARG A 46 -9.57 -22.99 -6.71
N ILE A 47 -9.38 -23.71 -7.82
CA ILE A 47 -9.84 -23.25 -9.15
C ILE A 47 -11.37 -23.11 -9.18
N ASN A 48 -12.10 -23.98 -8.47
CA ASN A 48 -13.58 -23.98 -8.45
C ASN A 48 -14.17 -22.69 -7.84
N THR A 49 -13.44 -22.01 -6.94
CA THR A 49 -13.86 -20.75 -6.31
C THR A 49 -13.15 -19.54 -6.92
N PHE A 50 -12.47 -19.70 -8.06
CA PHE A 50 -11.63 -18.66 -8.64
C PHE A 50 -12.37 -17.34 -8.86
N ILE A 51 -13.55 -17.37 -9.48
CA ILE A 51 -14.33 -16.15 -9.78
C ILE A 51 -14.68 -15.38 -8.49
N PRO A 52 -15.36 -15.97 -7.49
CA PRO A 52 -15.67 -15.25 -6.26
C PRO A 52 -14.40 -14.84 -5.49
N ASP A 53 -13.33 -15.66 -5.52
CA ASP A 53 -12.08 -15.34 -4.84
C ASP A 53 -11.35 -14.14 -5.47
N VAL A 54 -11.46 -13.93 -6.78
CA VAL A 54 -10.93 -12.74 -7.47
C VAL A 54 -11.70 -11.47 -7.06
N PHE A 55 -13.02 -11.54 -6.92
CA PHE A 55 -13.79 -10.37 -6.50
C PHE A 55 -13.64 -10.06 -5.01
N MET A 56 -13.35 -11.06 -4.19
CA MET A 56 -13.15 -10.94 -2.74
C MET A 56 -11.67 -10.95 -2.32
N SER A 57 -10.72 -10.80 -3.25
CA SER A 57 -9.26 -10.88 -2.97
C SER A 57 -8.79 -12.11 -2.17
N LYS A 58 -9.51 -13.22 -2.24
CA LYS A 58 -9.21 -14.45 -1.47
C LYS A 58 -8.16 -15.34 -2.14
N CYS A 59 -7.77 -15.06 -3.39
CA CYS A 59 -6.72 -15.81 -4.08
C CYS A 59 -5.37 -15.69 -3.34
N ASN A 60 -5.09 -14.52 -2.75
CA ASN A 60 -3.92 -14.28 -1.92
C ASN A 60 -4.21 -13.12 -0.95
N GLY A 61 -3.90 -13.31 0.32
CA GLY A 61 -4.24 -12.38 1.40
C GLY A 61 -3.64 -10.97 1.27
N ILE A 62 -2.65 -10.75 0.41
CA ILE A 62 -2.12 -9.41 0.15
C ILE A 62 -2.89 -8.64 -0.94
N TYR A 63 -3.65 -9.34 -1.80
CA TYR A 63 -4.27 -8.76 -3.01
C TYR A 63 -5.43 -7.81 -2.73
N TYR A 64 -5.92 -7.74 -1.50
CA TYR A 64 -6.92 -6.74 -1.11
C TYR A 64 -6.49 -5.31 -1.44
N PHE A 65 -5.19 -5.01 -1.40
CA PHE A 65 -4.68 -3.68 -1.77
C PHE A 65 -4.96 -3.33 -3.24
N ILE A 66 -5.10 -4.31 -4.14
CA ILE A 66 -5.48 -4.08 -5.54
C ILE A 66 -6.94 -3.62 -5.60
N LEU A 67 -7.85 -4.26 -4.85
CA LEU A 67 -9.24 -3.81 -4.77
C LEU A 67 -9.35 -2.41 -4.14
N VAL A 68 -8.60 -2.15 -3.06
CA VAL A 68 -8.52 -0.81 -2.45
C VAL A 68 -8.03 0.20 -3.48
N TYR A 69 -6.98 -0.12 -4.24
CA TYR A 69 -6.47 0.76 -5.28
C TYR A 69 -7.52 1.04 -6.36
N ILE A 70 -8.25 0.03 -6.84
CA ILE A 70 -9.34 0.20 -7.81
C ILE A 70 -10.40 1.16 -7.25
N GLN A 71 -10.82 0.97 -5.98
CA GLN A 71 -11.75 1.87 -5.32
C GLN A 71 -11.22 3.31 -5.29
N MET A 72 -9.94 3.53 -4.96
CA MET A 72 -9.32 4.87 -4.98
C MET A 72 -9.31 5.51 -6.37
N VAL A 73 -9.00 4.73 -7.41
CA VAL A 73 -9.01 5.22 -8.79
C VAL A 73 -10.42 5.60 -9.22
N LEU A 74 -11.43 4.79 -8.88
CA LEU A 74 -12.84 5.12 -9.16
C LEU A 74 -13.29 6.38 -8.40
N LEU A 75 -12.74 6.63 -7.21
CA LEU A 75 -13.03 7.81 -6.39
C LEU A 75 -12.32 9.09 -6.85
N ILE A 76 -11.49 9.07 -7.91
CA ILE A 76 -10.81 10.27 -8.42
C ILE A 76 -11.77 11.48 -8.59
N PRO A 77 -12.92 11.36 -9.29
CA PRO A 77 -13.79 12.52 -9.51
C PRO A 77 -14.39 13.06 -8.21
N VAL A 78 -14.78 12.17 -7.30
CA VAL A 78 -15.36 12.53 -5.99
C VAL A 78 -14.30 13.20 -5.11
N THR A 79 -13.06 12.72 -5.17
CA THR A 79 -11.94 13.27 -4.40
C THR A 79 -11.67 14.72 -4.79
N PHE A 80 -11.61 15.03 -6.09
CA PHE A 80 -11.43 16.41 -6.55
C PHE A 80 -12.63 17.29 -6.22
N LYS A 81 -13.87 16.80 -6.42
CA LYS A 81 -15.07 17.53 -6.00
C LYS A 81 -15.05 17.87 -4.50
N LEU A 82 -14.61 16.92 -3.66
CA LEU A 82 -14.49 17.15 -2.22
C LEU A 82 -13.42 18.19 -1.90
N LEU A 83 -12.24 18.11 -2.52
CA LEU A 83 -11.13 19.06 -2.34
C LEU A 83 -11.52 20.50 -2.70
N GLN A 84 -12.28 20.69 -3.77
CA GLN A 84 -12.76 22.00 -4.21
C GLN A 84 -13.93 22.54 -3.37
N SER A 85 -14.62 21.67 -2.64
CA SER A 85 -15.79 22.07 -1.85
C SER A 85 -15.40 22.72 -0.52
N ARG A 86 -16.35 23.45 0.08
CA ARG A 86 -16.25 23.92 1.48
C ARG A 86 -16.07 22.79 2.51
N PHE A 87 -16.32 21.55 2.10
CA PHE A 87 -16.24 20.35 2.95
C PHE A 87 -14.94 19.57 2.77
N SER A 88 -13.92 20.13 2.10
CA SER A 88 -12.62 19.48 1.89
C SER A 88 -12.03 18.88 3.17
N LYS A 89 -12.23 19.54 4.32
CA LYS A 89 -11.78 19.03 5.62
C LYS A 89 -12.34 17.66 6.00
N LEU A 90 -13.54 17.29 5.51
CA LEU A 90 -14.14 15.97 5.78
C LEU A 90 -13.28 14.82 5.27
N GLY A 91 -12.52 15.02 4.19
CA GLY A 91 -11.66 13.97 3.61
C GLY A 91 -10.62 13.45 4.60
N TRP A 92 -10.11 14.31 5.50
CA TRP A 92 -9.15 13.95 6.54
C TRP A 92 -9.74 13.07 7.64
N PHE A 93 -11.05 13.14 7.85
CA PHE A 93 -11.73 12.39 8.90
C PHE A 93 -12.20 11.00 8.45
N VAL A 94 -12.31 10.74 7.15
CA VAL A 94 -12.81 9.45 6.62
C VAL A 94 -12.06 8.26 7.24
N THR A 95 -10.74 8.24 7.15
CA THR A 95 -9.93 7.13 7.68
C THR A 95 -9.97 6.99 9.20
N PRO A 96 -9.66 8.02 10.01
CA PRO A 96 -9.70 7.86 11.47
C PRO A 96 -11.11 7.52 11.96
N VAL A 97 -12.15 8.16 11.42
CA VAL A 97 -13.55 7.85 11.81
C VAL A 97 -13.91 6.42 11.44
N SER A 98 -13.58 5.96 10.23
CA SER A 98 -13.87 4.57 9.85
C SER A 98 -13.11 3.55 10.70
N ILE A 99 -11.85 3.80 11.06
CA ILE A 99 -11.11 2.91 11.96
C ILE A 99 -11.76 2.91 13.35
N PHE A 100 -12.13 4.06 13.88
CA PHE A 100 -12.81 4.14 15.16
C PHE A 100 -14.13 3.36 15.13
N LEU A 101 -15.00 3.66 14.16
CA LEU A 101 -16.34 3.09 14.05
C LEU A 101 -16.36 1.61 13.69
N ILE A 102 -15.43 1.15 12.86
CA ILE A 102 -15.44 -0.24 12.39
C ILE A 102 -14.51 -1.09 13.24
N ARG A 103 -13.32 -0.61 13.63
CA ARG A 103 -12.36 -1.45 14.37
C ARG A 103 -12.60 -1.35 15.87
N TYR A 104 -12.51 -0.15 16.43
CA TYR A 104 -12.58 0.02 17.89
C TYR A 104 -13.99 -0.25 18.45
N ILE A 105 -15.04 0.19 17.76
CA ILE A 105 -16.42 -0.13 18.19
C ILE A 105 -16.74 -1.62 18.03
N SER A 106 -16.37 -2.27 16.91
CA SER A 106 -16.60 -3.72 16.78
C SER A 106 -15.89 -4.52 17.88
N LEU A 107 -14.68 -4.12 18.26
CA LEU A 107 -13.98 -4.72 19.40
C LEU A 107 -14.74 -4.51 20.71
N TRP A 108 -15.29 -3.32 20.96
CA TRP A 108 -16.11 -3.05 22.14
C TRP A 108 -17.30 -4.02 22.23
N PHE A 109 -17.95 -4.29 21.10
CA PHE A 109 -19.09 -5.20 21.02
C PHE A 109 -18.72 -6.67 20.80
N ASN A 110 -17.43 -7.04 20.87
CA ASN A 110 -16.94 -8.40 20.58
C ASN A 110 -17.37 -8.94 19.20
N ILE A 111 -17.49 -8.07 18.21
CA ILE A 111 -17.77 -8.44 16.83
C ILE A 111 -16.45 -8.79 16.14
N GLU A 112 -16.29 -10.06 15.78
CA GLU A 112 -15.13 -10.51 15.02
C GLU A 112 -15.17 -10.02 13.57
N LEU A 113 -14.13 -9.30 13.17
CA LEU A 113 -13.94 -8.90 11.78
C LEU A 113 -12.89 -9.81 11.16
N GLY A 114 -13.26 -10.65 10.20
CA GLY A 114 -12.30 -11.51 9.50
C GLY A 114 -11.33 -10.72 8.63
N PHE A 115 -10.06 -11.12 8.58
CA PHE A 115 -9.15 -10.69 7.51
C PHE A 115 -9.52 -11.42 6.20
N PRO A 116 -9.53 -10.77 5.01
CA PRO A 116 -9.06 -9.41 4.69
C PRO A 116 -10.11 -8.29 4.75
N PHE A 117 -11.35 -8.55 5.20
CA PHE A 117 -12.45 -7.56 5.18
C PHE A 117 -12.07 -6.23 5.84
N GLN A 118 -11.32 -6.31 6.95
CA GLN A 118 -10.78 -5.14 7.64
C GLN A 118 -9.88 -4.27 6.75
N GLY A 119 -9.18 -4.82 5.75
CA GLY A 119 -8.27 -4.10 4.87
C GLY A 119 -8.88 -3.72 3.51
N GLU A 120 -9.98 -4.33 3.10
CA GLU A 120 -10.55 -4.18 1.75
C GLU A 120 -11.28 -2.87 1.50
N LEU A 121 -11.77 -2.21 2.55
CA LEU A 121 -12.56 -0.99 2.42
C LEU A 121 -11.65 0.21 2.17
N PHE A 122 -11.91 0.97 1.11
CA PHE A 122 -11.13 2.17 0.78
C PHE A 122 -11.10 3.19 1.93
N VAL A 123 -12.15 3.25 2.75
CA VAL A 123 -12.27 4.25 3.82
C VAL A 123 -11.10 4.22 4.79
N PHE A 124 -10.53 3.04 5.06
CA PHE A 124 -9.36 2.86 5.93
C PHE A 124 -8.06 3.44 5.35
N TRP A 125 -8.03 3.69 4.04
CA TRP A 125 -6.85 4.14 3.32
C TRP A 125 -7.04 5.49 2.65
N PHE A 126 -8.27 6.02 2.64
CA PHE A 126 -8.66 7.24 1.94
C PHE A 126 -7.85 8.44 2.37
N GLY A 127 -7.57 8.60 3.67
CA GLY A 127 -6.77 9.70 4.20
C GLY A 127 -5.36 9.76 3.58
N PHE A 128 -4.73 8.62 3.29
CA PHE A 128 -3.44 8.59 2.60
C PHE A 128 -3.55 8.98 1.13
N TYR A 129 -4.60 8.51 0.45
CA TYR A 129 -4.87 8.88 -0.94
C TYR A 129 -5.15 10.37 -1.05
N TYR A 130 -6.02 10.88 -0.19
CA TYR A 130 -6.41 12.28 -0.06
C TYR A 130 -5.19 13.17 0.23
N LEU A 131 -4.30 12.74 1.13
CA LEU A 131 -3.02 13.40 1.40
C LEU A 131 -2.17 13.54 0.13
N GLY A 132 -2.01 12.45 -0.62
CA GLY A 132 -1.25 12.44 -1.86
C GLY A 132 -1.82 13.42 -2.90
N VAL A 133 -3.12 13.34 -3.18
CA VAL A 133 -3.79 14.22 -4.15
C VAL A 133 -3.69 15.69 -3.72
N SER A 134 -3.90 15.96 -2.43
CA SER A 134 -3.87 17.33 -1.89
C SER A 134 -2.50 17.97 -2.04
N LEU A 135 -1.43 17.22 -1.74
CA LEU A 135 -0.05 17.69 -1.86
C LEU A 135 0.34 17.90 -3.33
N LYS A 136 0.02 16.94 -4.21
CA LYS A 136 0.39 17.04 -5.62
C LYS A 136 -0.22 18.27 -6.30
N ASN A 137 -1.48 18.53 -6.02
CA ASN A 137 -2.26 19.59 -6.66
C ASN A 137 -2.26 20.89 -5.84
N ARG A 138 -1.38 21.00 -4.82
CA ARG A 138 -1.15 22.21 -4.01
C ARG A 138 -2.38 22.72 -3.25
N TYR A 139 -3.33 21.84 -2.92
CA TYR A 139 -4.46 22.17 -2.04
C TYR A 139 -4.02 22.38 -0.58
N ILE A 140 -2.88 21.80 -0.21
CA ILE A 140 -2.24 22.03 1.09
C ILE A 140 -0.76 22.35 0.88
N ASN A 141 -0.23 23.24 1.71
CA ASN A 141 1.20 23.55 1.75
C ASN A 141 1.75 23.13 3.12
N LEU A 142 2.71 22.23 3.13
CA LEU A 142 3.35 21.75 4.36
C LEU A 142 4.72 22.39 4.51
N GLN A 143 4.84 23.32 5.46
CA GLN A 143 6.12 23.91 5.86
C GLN A 143 6.50 23.34 7.23
N LEU A 144 7.14 22.17 7.22
CA LEU A 144 7.62 21.51 8.43
C LEU A 144 9.15 21.39 8.40
N SER A 145 9.80 21.72 9.52
CA SER A 145 11.23 21.50 9.68
C SER A 145 11.57 20.01 9.59
N LYS A 146 12.60 19.65 8.80
CA LYS A 146 13.08 18.25 8.64
C LYS A 146 13.38 17.62 10.00
N LYS A 147 13.99 18.36 10.94
CA LYS A 147 14.31 17.89 12.30
C LYS A 147 13.05 17.59 13.12
N TYR A 148 12.09 18.51 13.09
CA TYR A 148 10.83 18.34 13.82
C TYR A 148 10.04 17.14 13.31
N LEU A 149 9.95 16.98 11.98
CA LEU A 149 9.27 15.84 11.38
C LEU A 149 9.95 14.49 11.72
N THR A 150 11.28 14.43 11.68
CA THR A 150 12.02 13.23 12.12
C THR A 150 11.71 12.88 13.57
N ASN A 151 11.69 13.87 14.48
CA ASN A 151 11.36 13.65 15.88
C ASN A 151 9.92 13.15 16.05
N LEU A 152 8.97 13.71 15.30
CA LEU A 152 7.58 13.23 15.29
C LEU A 152 7.47 11.79 14.80
N CYS A 153 8.17 11.41 13.73
CA CYS A 153 8.18 10.03 13.23
C CYS A 153 8.75 9.05 14.28
N LEU A 154 9.84 9.42 14.96
CA LEU A 154 10.42 8.59 16.01
C LEU A 154 9.48 8.45 17.20
N PHE A 155 8.87 9.55 17.62
CA PHE A 155 7.90 9.55 18.70
C PHE A 155 6.65 8.72 18.36
N SER A 156 6.13 8.83 17.13
CA SER A 156 4.98 8.06 16.69
C SER A 156 5.28 6.55 16.62
N LEU A 157 6.50 6.16 16.23
CA LEU A 157 6.94 4.76 16.28
C LEU A 157 6.95 4.21 17.70
N VAL A 158 7.41 4.99 18.68
CA VAL A 158 7.37 4.59 20.09
C VAL A 158 5.92 4.39 20.55
N ILE A 159 5.03 5.35 20.26
CA ILE A 159 3.59 5.21 20.57
C ILE A 159 3.00 3.97 19.91
N GLN A 160 3.33 3.72 18.64
CA GLN A 160 2.84 2.55 17.90
C GLN A 160 3.31 1.24 18.53
N GLY A 161 4.58 1.18 18.96
CA GLY A 161 5.12 0.03 19.67
C GLY A 161 4.44 -0.19 21.01
N VAL A 162 4.28 0.87 21.82
CA VAL A 162 3.61 0.81 23.12
C VAL A 162 2.15 0.36 22.98
N GLU A 163 1.39 0.93 22.05
CA GLU A 163 0.01 0.50 21.75
C GLU A 163 -0.02 -0.98 21.32
N GLY A 164 0.94 -1.42 20.50
CA GLY A 164 1.09 -2.83 20.11
C GLY A 164 1.31 -3.77 21.30
N PHE A 165 2.19 -3.41 22.23
CA PHE A 165 2.44 -4.21 23.44
C PHE A 165 1.23 -4.24 24.38
N ILE A 166 0.52 -3.12 24.54
CA ILE A 166 -0.70 -3.08 25.35
C ILE A 166 -1.74 -4.06 24.80
N TRP A 167 -2.01 -4.02 23.49
CA TRP A 167 -2.95 -4.96 22.87
C TRP A 167 -2.52 -6.41 23.00
N TYR A 168 -1.22 -6.68 22.88
CA TYR A 168 -0.67 -8.01 23.07
C TYR A 168 -0.89 -8.53 24.50
N TRP A 169 -0.63 -7.71 25.52
CA TRP A 169 -0.88 -8.06 26.92
C TRP A 169 -2.36 -8.25 27.23
N MET A 170 -3.25 -7.56 26.52
CA MET A 170 -4.70 -7.77 26.59
C MET A 170 -5.17 -9.01 25.83
N GLY A 171 -4.26 -9.80 25.24
CA GLY A 171 -4.59 -11.02 24.49
C GLY A 171 -5.12 -10.77 23.07
N ASN A 172 -5.14 -9.53 22.58
CA ASN A 172 -5.64 -9.19 21.25
C ASN A 172 -4.48 -9.10 20.24
N PHE A 173 -4.11 -10.26 19.69
CA PHE A 173 -2.99 -10.36 18.73
C PHE A 173 -3.27 -9.66 17.39
N ASP A 174 -4.52 -9.64 16.93
CA ASP A 174 -4.92 -8.91 15.72
C ASP A 174 -4.62 -7.41 15.87
N MET A 175 -5.08 -6.80 16.97
CA MET A 175 -4.77 -5.41 17.26
C MET A 175 -3.29 -5.18 17.53
N ALA A 176 -2.59 -6.10 18.18
CA ALA A 176 -1.16 -5.96 18.43
C ALA A 176 -0.35 -5.81 17.13
N THR A 177 -0.72 -6.52 16.07
CA THR A 177 0.09 -6.65 14.84
C THR A 177 -0.47 -5.93 13.61
N THR A 178 -1.72 -5.49 13.64
CA THR A 178 -2.38 -4.82 12.51
C THR A 178 -1.78 -3.46 12.14
N GLN A 179 -1.94 -3.11 10.85
CA GLN A 179 -1.68 -1.77 10.31
C GLN A 179 -2.84 -0.80 10.57
N LEU A 180 -4.03 -1.30 10.93
CA LEU A 180 -5.27 -0.54 11.10
C LEU A 180 -5.52 -0.20 12.56
N LYS A 181 -4.55 0.49 13.16
CA LYS A 181 -4.59 1.13 14.49
C LYS A 181 -4.37 2.61 14.36
N MET A 182 -4.90 3.40 15.29
CA MET A 182 -4.73 4.85 15.26
C MET A 182 -3.25 5.28 15.25
N SER A 183 -2.41 4.72 16.13
CA SER A 183 -0.96 5.02 16.13
C SER A 183 -0.28 4.66 14.80
N SER A 184 -0.73 3.59 14.16
CA SER A 184 -0.17 3.08 12.91
C SER A 184 -0.54 3.98 11.73
N ILE A 185 -1.75 4.53 11.72
CA ILE A 185 -2.17 5.52 10.73
C ILE A 185 -1.40 6.83 10.88
N ILE A 186 -1.26 7.33 12.11
CA ILE A 186 -0.50 8.55 12.40
C ILE A 186 0.94 8.37 11.92
N THR A 187 1.59 7.28 12.33
CA THR A 187 2.96 6.96 11.95
C THR A 187 3.10 6.88 10.43
N THR A 188 2.22 6.14 9.76
CA THR A 188 2.24 6.01 8.29
C THR A 188 2.01 7.36 7.61
N GLY A 189 1.15 8.22 8.15
CA GLY A 189 0.87 9.56 7.65
C GLY A 189 2.11 10.45 7.71
N LEU A 190 2.81 10.45 8.85
CA LEU A 190 4.07 11.17 9.03
C LEU A 190 5.15 10.69 8.07
N PHE A 191 5.27 9.37 7.85
CA PHE A 191 6.18 8.82 6.85
C PHE A 191 5.81 9.25 5.42
N CYS A 192 4.53 9.34 5.07
CA CYS A 192 4.10 9.85 3.77
C CYS A 192 4.44 11.34 3.59
N ILE A 193 4.27 12.16 4.63
CA ILE A 193 4.69 13.57 4.62
C ILE A 193 6.21 13.67 4.46
N ARG A 194 6.98 12.84 5.17
CA ARG A 194 8.45 12.81 5.05
C ARG A 194 8.89 12.43 3.65
N ALA A 195 8.23 11.46 3.03
CA ALA A 195 8.47 11.07 1.65
C ALA A 195 8.15 12.20 0.67
N TYR A 196 7.04 12.92 0.85
CA TYR A 196 6.71 14.10 0.05
C TYR A 196 7.80 15.18 0.14
N ILE A 197 8.22 15.57 1.36
CA ILE A 197 9.26 16.58 1.53
C ILE A 197 10.57 16.12 0.89
N TYR A 198 10.89 14.83 0.95
CA TYR A 198 12.06 14.28 0.27
C TYR A 198 11.94 14.36 -1.27
N ILE A 199 10.76 14.12 -1.83
CA ILE A 199 10.50 14.22 -3.27
C ILE A 199 10.59 15.68 -3.75
N GLU A 200 10.01 16.63 -3.02
CA GLU A 200 9.98 18.05 -3.41
C GLU A 200 11.30 18.79 -3.16
N ALA A 201 12.11 18.38 -2.17
CA ALA A 201 13.36 19.05 -1.83
C ALA A 201 14.46 18.92 -2.90
N ASP A 202 14.18 18.23 -4.02
CA ASP A 202 15.16 17.87 -5.05
C ASP A 202 16.41 17.13 -4.49
N ASP A 203 16.31 16.59 -3.26
CA ASP A 203 17.29 15.73 -2.57
C ASP A 203 17.54 14.42 -3.36
N LEU A 204 16.82 14.19 -4.46
CA LEU A 204 17.11 13.14 -5.43
C LEU A 204 18.31 13.49 -6.34
N ASN A 205 18.61 14.77 -6.54
CA ASN A 205 19.74 15.27 -7.32
C ASN A 205 20.98 15.57 -6.46
N SER A 206 20.90 15.48 -5.13
CA SER A 206 22.06 15.65 -4.27
C SER A 206 23.03 14.46 -4.43
N ASN A 207 24.31 14.77 -4.62
CA ASN A 207 25.42 13.81 -4.76
C ASN A 207 25.73 13.02 -3.47
N GLU A 208 24.88 13.11 -2.44
CA GLU A 208 25.16 12.60 -1.10
C GLU A 208 24.93 11.08 -0.96
N GLN A 209 24.05 10.49 -1.78
CA GLN A 209 23.85 9.03 -1.75
C GLN A 209 24.83 8.30 -2.67
N PRO A 210 25.42 7.17 -2.23
CA PRO A 210 26.27 6.38 -3.10
C PRO A 210 25.50 5.93 -4.33
N VAL A 211 26.08 6.15 -5.51
CA VAL A 211 25.47 5.88 -6.83
C VAL A 211 24.87 4.47 -6.91
N ILE A 212 25.49 3.50 -6.24
CA ILE A 212 25.06 2.10 -6.18
C ILE A 212 23.71 1.97 -5.45
N LEU A 213 23.55 2.60 -4.29
CA LEU A 213 22.32 2.51 -3.50
C LEU A 213 21.15 3.16 -4.25
N LYS A 214 21.38 4.32 -4.88
CA LYS A 214 20.36 5.00 -5.70
C LYS A 214 19.92 4.13 -6.87
N LYS A 215 20.86 3.49 -7.57
CA LYS A 215 20.56 2.54 -8.66
C LYS A 215 19.77 1.34 -8.16
N PHE A 216 20.16 0.78 -7.02
CA PHE A 216 19.48 -0.37 -6.42
C PHE A 216 18.03 -0.05 -6.00
N LEU A 217 17.82 1.07 -5.29
CA LEU A 217 16.49 1.51 -4.89
C LEU A 217 15.58 1.80 -6.09
N LYS A 218 16.15 2.36 -7.17
CA LYS A 218 15.43 2.55 -8.43
C LYS A 218 14.99 1.20 -9.01
N VAL A 219 15.89 0.22 -9.10
CA VAL A 219 15.56 -1.13 -9.61
C VAL A 219 14.46 -1.78 -8.77
N LEU A 220 14.53 -1.68 -7.44
CA LEU A 220 13.47 -2.17 -6.55
C LEU A 220 12.13 -1.47 -6.80
N GLY A 221 12.15 -0.14 -6.95
CA GLY A 221 10.96 0.66 -7.22
C GLY A 221 10.30 0.30 -8.55
N ASP A 222 11.09 0.20 -9.62
CA ASP A 222 10.63 -0.11 -10.98
C ASP A 222 9.99 -1.52 -11.06
N ASN A 223 10.46 -2.47 -10.24
CA ASN A 223 9.93 -3.84 -10.17
C ASN A 223 8.92 -4.07 -9.03
N SER A 224 8.59 -3.03 -8.25
CA SER A 224 7.85 -3.17 -6.99
C SER A 224 6.46 -3.82 -7.14
N PHE A 225 5.76 -3.57 -8.25
CA PHE A 225 4.44 -4.15 -8.49
C PHE A 225 4.52 -5.65 -8.81
N GLY A 226 5.46 -6.07 -9.66
CA GLY A 226 5.73 -7.49 -9.91
C GLY A 226 6.22 -8.24 -8.66
N ILE A 227 7.06 -7.59 -7.83
CA ILE A 227 7.48 -8.14 -6.53
C ILE A 227 6.26 -8.32 -5.63
N TYR A 228 5.42 -7.29 -5.51
CA TYR A 228 4.19 -7.34 -4.72
C TYR A 228 3.27 -8.50 -5.16
N LEU A 229 3.11 -8.75 -6.46
CA LEU A 229 2.26 -9.83 -6.95
C LEU A 229 2.83 -11.24 -6.67
N SER A 230 4.15 -11.39 -6.69
CA SER A 230 4.81 -12.71 -6.72
C SER A 230 5.41 -13.18 -5.40
N HIS A 231 5.82 -12.27 -4.51
CA HIS A 231 6.66 -12.61 -3.35
C HIS A 231 6.05 -13.63 -2.39
N MET A 232 4.72 -13.68 -2.24
CA MET A 232 4.05 -14.69 -1.41
C MET A 232 4.25 -16.13 -1.93
N LEU A 233 4.44 -16.30 -3.24
CA LEU A 233 4.79 -17.59 -3.82
C LEU A 233 6.23 -17.97 -3.45
N ILE A 234 7.14 -17.00 -3.50
CA ILE A 234 8.54 -17.19 -3.10
C ILE A 234 8.64 -17.52 -1.62
N ILE A 235 7.87 -16.85 -0.76
CA ILE A 235 7.77 -17.20 0.67
C ILE A 235 7.34 -18.66 0.85
N LYS A 236 6.30 -19.13 0.13
CA LYS A 236 5.86 -20.53 0.20
C LYS A 236 6.95 -21.52 -0.23
N ILE A 237 7.71 -21.18 -1.27
CA ILE A 237 8.81 -22.02 -1.76
C ILE A 237 9.96 -22.04 -0.75
N LEU A 238 10.41 -20.87 -0.26
CA LEU A 238 11.50 -20.76 0.69
C LEU A 238 11.19 -21.46 2.02
N ASN A 239 9.96 -21.32 2.52
CA ASN A 239 9.54 -22.01 3.74
C ASN A 239 9.57 -23.54 3.60
N LYS A 240 9.47 -24.07 2.38
CA LYS A 240 9.59 -25.51 2.12
C LYS A 240 11.04 -25.96 1.93
N LEU A 241 11.88 -25.14 1.31
CA LEU A 241 13.25 -25.49 0.94
C LEU A 241 14.28 -25.18 2.04
N VAL A 242 14.15 -24.03 2.70
CA VAL A 242 15.11 -23.55 3.71
C VAL A 242 14.35 -22.99 4.93
N PRO A 243 13.66 -23.83 5.73
CA PRO A 243 12.90 -23.36 6.89
C PRO A 243 13.76 -22.62 7.91
N MET A 244 15.04 -23.00 8.02
CA MET A 244 16.03 -22.39 8.92
C MET A 244 16.31 -20.91 8.60
N ALA A 245 16.04 -20.46 7.37
CA ALA A 245 16.20 -19.06 6.97
C ALA A 245 14.95 -18.21 7.26
N ASN A 246 13.90 -18.77 7.87
CA ASN A 246 12.66 -18.07 8.21
C ASN A 246 12.79 -17.23 9.49
N ILE A 247 13.85 -16.41 9.57
CA ILE A 247 14.11 -15.49 10.68
C ILE A 247 14.06 -14.07 10.12
N PHE A 248 13.29 -13.20 10.75
CA PHE A 248 13.29 -11.77 10.41
C PHE A 248 14.58 -11.11 10.94
N PRO A 249 15.27 -10.23 10.17
CA PRO A 249 14.89 -9.71 8.85
C PRO A 249 15.45 -10.52 7.67
N ILE A 250 16.21 -11.59 7.92
CA ILE A 250 16.94 -12.37 6.90
C ILE A 250 15.98 -12.89 5.81
N ASN A 251 14.85 -13.50 6.20
CA ASN A 251 13.86 -14.01 5.24
C ASN A 251 13.33 -12.89 4.32
N ALA A 252 13.01 -11.73 4.89
CA ALA A 252 12.47 -10.60 4.13
C ALA A 252 13.46 -10.10 3.07
N ILE A 253 14.75 -10.03 3.41
CA ILE A 253 15.81 -9.64 2.47
C ILE A 253 15.89 -10.65 1.32
N PHE A 254 15.95 -11.94 1.63
CA PHE A 254 16.01 -12.98 0.59
C PHE A 254 14.78 -12.98 -0.31
N VAL A 255 13.58 -12.89 0.26
CA VAL A 255 12.33 -12.82 -0.50
C VAL A 255 12.37 -11.63 -1.46
N ILE A 256 12.72 -10.43 -0.99
CA ILE A 256 12.78 -9.24 -1.84
C ILE A 256 13.82 -9.40 -2.95
N MET A 257 15.02 -9.88 -2.62
CA MET A 257 16.09 -10.07 -3.61
C MET A 257 15.71 -11.09 -4.67
N ILE A 258 15.22 -12.27 -4.27
CA ILE A 258 14.81 -13.34 -5.19
C ILE A 258 13.62 -12.88 -6.04
N SER A 259 12.60 -12.25 -5.44
CA SER A 259 11.48 -11.68 -6.17
C SER A 259 11.93 -10.67 -7.21
N THR A 260 12.87 -9.79 -6.87
CA THR A 260 13.40 -8.78 -7.80
C THR A 260 14.08 -9.45 -8.99
N VAL A 261 14.96 -10.43 -8.73
CA VAL A 261 15.66 -11.18 -9.79
C VAL A 261 14.67 -11.93 -10.68
N CYS A 262 13.69 -12.64 -10.10
CA CYS A 262 12.67 -13.36 -10.85
C CYS A 262 11.85 -12.43 -11.75
N VAL A 263 11.44 -11.27 -11.23
CA VAL A 263 10.65 -10.28 -11.97
C VAL A 263 11.48 -9.68 -13.11
N MET A 264 12.76 -9.37 -12.88
CA MET A 264 13.68 -8.89 -13.91
C MET A 264 13.92 -9.93 -15.02
N MET A 265 14.12 -11.19 -14.64
CA MET A 265 14.27 -12.29 -15.61
C MET A 265 12.99 -12.47 -16.43
N ALA A 266 11.83 -12.46 -15.79
CA ALA A 266 10.55 -12.59 -16.48
C ALA A 266 10.27 -11.40 -17.41
N HIS A 267 10.63 -10.18 -17.01
CA HIS A 267 10.58 -9.00 -17.89
C HIS A 267 11.44 -9.19 -19.14
N ARG A 268 12.68 -9.69 -18.97
CA ARG A 268 13.59 -9.95 -20.09
C ARG A 268 13.08 -11.04 -21.05
N ILE A 269 12.41 -12.07 -20.53
CA ILE A 269 11.84 -13.17 -21.32
C ILE A 269 10.58 -12.72 -22.07
N LEU A 270 9.67 -12.00 -21.40
CA LEU A 270 8.37 -11.61 -21.97
C LEU A 270 8.45 -10.39 -22.88
N GLY A 271 9.50 -9.56 -22.75
CA GLY A 271 9.72 -8.36 -23.54
C GLY A 271 8.50 -7.44 -23.53
N LYS A 272 7.88 -7.23 -24.70
CA LYS A 272 6.69 -6.36 -24.85
C LYS A 272 5.47 -6.82 -24.04
N HIS A 273 5.42 -8.09 -23.64
CA HIS A 273 4.32 -8.66 -22.86
C HIS A 273 4.58 -8.61 -21.35
N ALA A 274 5.65 -7.98 -20.87
CA ALA A 274 5.96 -7.94 -19.44
C ALA A 274 4.87 -7.27 -18.58
N TYR A 275 4.02 -6.42 -19.18
CA TYR A 275 2.89 -5.81 -18.45
C TYR A 275 1.95 -6.85 -17.81
N VAL A 276 1.92 -8.07 -18.36
CA VAL A 276 1.16 -9.23 -17.91
C VAL A 276 1.60 -9.71 -16.52
N ILE A 277 2.85 -9.47 -16.13
CA ILE A 277 3.39 -9.84 -14.81
C ILE A 277 3.54 -8.63 -13.87
N GLY A 278 3.08 -7.45 -14.30
CA GLY A 278 3.15 -6.23 -13.51
C GLY A 278 4.44 -5.43 -13.67
N VAL A 279 5.14 -5.56 -14.81
CA VAL A 279 6.35 -4.80 -15.17
C VAL A 279 6.16 -4.04 -16.49
#